data_AF-A0A941YQ94-F1
#
_entry.id   AF-A0A941YQ94-F1
#
_cell.length_a   1.000
_cell.length_b   1.000
_cell.length_c   1.000
_cell.angle_alpha   90.00
_cell.angle_beta   90.00
_cell.angle_gamma   90.00
#
_symmetry.space_group_name_H-M   'P 1'
#
loop_
_entity.id
_entity.type
_entity.pdbx_description
1 polymer ?
#
loop_
_entity_poly.entity_id
_entity_poly.type
_entity_poly.pdbx_seq_one_letter_code
_entity_poly.pdbx_strand_id
1 'polypeptide(L)'
;MNRNLNSMGLALALAAISAAAVQPASSGALDGWLKSQYGAQANVAHAWKGTDWKNPQADSGPASATEQRVCLDSTPQPKAPRFVAVCTTVKDAGPPTPGLVDLWQIDAANSQPALSKREVPAGWGAGAPGKVSVVQVGPDRFAFRVESGATNMGSNVGASELYLAQNGTLASWFAYPHISDYNGAFESNDPSKCRSDAECGKKFGYSTTCELHVDRTKQTDGYYALSIRVQGIDRGRPIHRSIPVPLVDGKPSLTPAELKKLECSRNSSWDQ
;
A
#
# COMPACT_ATOMS: atom_id res chain seq x y z
N MET A 1 -51.64 60.43 -32.93
CA MET A 1 -50.35 59.83 -33.32
C MET A 1 -49.62 59.37 -32.07
N ASN A 2 -49.30 58.07 -32.04
CA ASN A 2 -48.27 57.33 -31.28
C ASN A 2 -48.20 57.46 -29.75
N ARG A 3 -48.58 56.45 -28.96
CA ARG A 3 -48.02 55.09 -28.70
C ARG A 3 -46.91 55.05 -27.63
N ASN A 4 -47.19 54.28 -26.57
CA ASN A 4 -46.30 53.30 -25.90
C ASN A 4 -45.13 53.85 -25.04
N LEU A 5 -44.67 53.25 -23.93
CA LEU A 5 -44.72 51.86 -23.44
C LEU A 5 -44.50 51.83 -21.90
N ASN A 6 -45.15 50.85 -21.25
CA ASN A 6 -44.85 50.35 -19.92
C ASN A 6 -43.38 49.89 -19.78
N SER A 7 -42.79 50.11 -18.60
CA SER A 7 -41.66 49.30 -18.13
C SER A 7 -41.88 48.95 -16.65
N MET A 8 -42.47 47.77 -16.44
CA MET A 8 -42.41 47.05 -15.17
C MET A 8 -41.01 46.45 -15.04
N GLY A 9 -40.24 46.91 -14.07
CA GLY A 9 -38.97 46.29 -13.69
C GLY A 9 -39.24 44.95 -12.99
N LEU A 10 -39.05 43.85 -13.72
CA LEU A 10 -38.98 42.51 -13.15
C LEU A 10 -37.64 42.37 -12.42
N ALA A 11 -37.65 42.43 -11.09
CA ALA A 11 -36.51 42.02 -10.29
C ALA A 11 -36.46 40.49 -10.27
N LEU A 12 -35.60 39.90 -11.12
CA LEU A 12 -35.18 38.50 -10.95
C LEU A 12 -34.35 38.40 -9.67
N ALA A 13 -34.93 37.86 -8.61
CA ALA A 13 -34.16 37.34 -7.50
C ALA A 13 -33.45 36.06 -7.97
N LEU A 14 -32.14 36.14 -8.24
CA LEU A 14 -31.31 34.95 -8.36
C LEU A 14 -31.32 34.25 -6.99
N ALA A 15 -31.97 33.09 -6.92
CA ALA A 15 -31.75 32.16 -5.83
C ALA A 15 -30.31 31.67 -5.91
N ALA A 16 -29.46 32.10 -4.98
CA ALA A 16 -28.14 31.53 -4.79
C ALA A 16 -28.33 30.08 -4.33
N ILE A 17 -28.07 29.13 -5.22
CA ILE A 17 -27.94 27.72 -4.85
C ILE A 17 -26.63 27.63 -4.05
N SER A 18 -26.74 27.65 -2.72
CA SER A 18 -25.64 27.28 -1.85
C SER A 18 -25.27 25.83 -2.17
N ALA A 19 -24.16 25.62 -2.86
CA ALA A 19 -23.52 24.32 -2.91
C ALA A 19 -23.19 23.94 -1.46
N ALA A 20 -23.95 22.99 -0.91
CA ALA A 20 -23.68 22.47 0.42
C ALA A 20 -22.23 21.99 0.45
N ALA A 21 -21.42 22.58 1.33
CA ALA A 21 -20.05 22.15 1.52
C ALA A 21 -20.10 20.68 1.95
N VAL A 22 -19.52 19.82 1.13
CA VAL A 22 -19.39 18.40 1.43
C VAL A 22 -18.55 18.26 2.70
N GLN A 23 -19.19 17.93 3.82
CA GLN A 23 -18.50 17.71 5.07
C GLN A 23 -17.83 16.33 5.02
N PRO A 24 -16.53 16.25 5.27
CA PRO A 24 -15.82 14.99 5.13
C PRO A 24 -16.24 14.05 6.29
N ALA A 25 -16.37 12.75 5.99
CA ALA A 25 -16.94 11.75 6.90
C ALA A 25 -16.37 11.83 8.33
N SER A 26 -17.21 12.07 9.35
CA SER A 26 -16.78 12.09 10.75
C SER A 26 -16.37 10.69 11.24
N SER A 27 -15.63 10.60 12.35
CA SER A 27 -15.25 9.31 12.95
C SER A 27 -16.47 8.45 13.32
N GLY A 28 -17.58 9.06 13.74
CA GLY A 28 -18.82 8.34 14.04
C GLY A 28 -19.48 7.70 12.81
N ALA A 29 -19.41 8.36 11.65
CA ALA A 29 -19.87 7.77 10.39
C ALA A 29 -19.00 6.58 9.97
N LEU A 30 -17.67 6.69 10.16
CA LEU A 30 -16.75 5.59 9.89
C LEU A 30 -16.99 4.39 10.81
N ASP A 31 -17.23 4.61 12.11
CA ASP A 31 -17.58 3.53 13.04
C ASP A 31 -18.88 2.82 12.66
N GLY A 32 -19.92 3.58 12.28
CA GLY A 32 -21.18 3.00 11.81
C GLY A 32 -20.99 2.12 10.57
N TRP A 33 -20.19 2.60 9.60
CA TRP A 33 -19.83 1.83 8.42
C TRP A 33 -19.00 0.59 8.77
N LEU A 34 -17.96 0.71 9.60
CA LEU A 34 -17.15 -0.44 10.03
C LEU A 34 -18.03 -1.52 10.64
N LYS A 35 -19.00 -1.15 11.49
CA LYS A 35 -19.95 -2.10 12.08
C LYS A 35 -20.81 -2.82 11.06
N SER A 36 -21.21 -2.13 9.99
CA SER A 36 -21.95 -2.75 8.88
C SER A 36 -21.14 -3.77 8.09
N GLN A 37 -19.82 -3.59 7.99
CA GLN A 37 -18.93 -4.43 7.19
C GLN A 37 -18.32 -5.59 7.98
N TYR A 38 -17.95 -5.33 9.23
CA TYR A 38 -17.16 -6.24 10.08
C TYR A 38 -17.89 -6.69 11.35
N GLY A 39 -19.12 -6.22 11.57
CA GLY A 39 -19.94 -6.58 12.73
C GLY A 39 -19.86 -5.60 13.89
N ALA A 40 -20.75 -5.77 14.88
CA ALA A 40 -21.06 -4.76 15.91
C ALA A 40 -19.87 -4.28 16.77
N GLN A 41 -18.80 -5.08 16.87
CA GLN A 41 -17.60 -4.74 17.64
C GLN A 41 -16.59 -3.88 16.87
N ALA A 42 -16.72 -3.78 15.55
CA ALA A 42 -15.79 -3.03 14.71
C ALA A 42 -15.86 -1.53 15.00
N ASN A 43 -14.69 -0.90 15.15
CA ASN A 43 -14.57 0.52 15.45
C ASN A 43 -13.15 1.01 15.10
N VAL A 44 -12.96 2.33 15.04
CA VAL A 44 -11.67 2.94 14.70
C VAL A 44 -10.63 2.87 15.82
N ALA A 45 -11.06 2.70 17.08
CA ALA A 45 -10.21 2.91 18.26
C ALA A 45 -9.49 1.65 18.75
N HIS A 46 -10.09 0.49 18.56
CA HIS A 46 -9.63 -0.77 19.15
C HIS A 46 -9.64 -1.90 18.13
N ALA A 47 -8.81 -2.93 18.37
CA ALA A 47 -8.93 -4.18 17.64
C ALA A 47 -10.19 -4.94 18.05
N TRP A 48 -10.72 -5.76 17.14
CA TRP A 48 -11.89 -6.62 17.38
C TRP A 48 -11.65 -8.02 16.83
N LYS A 49 -12.43 -8.99 17.30
CA LYS A 49 -12.42 -10.34 16.74
C LYS A 49 -12.99 -10.31 15.32
N GLY A 50 -12.22 -10.80 14.34
CA GLY A 50 -12.68 -10.92 12.96
C GLY A 50 -13.42 -12.24 12.71
N THR A 51 -13.86 -12.42 11.47
CA THR A 51 -14.34 -13.73 10.99
C THR A 51 -13.16 -14.69 10.89
N ASP A 52 -13.35 -15.92 11.36
CA ASP A 52 -12.33 -16.97 11.23
C ASP A 52 -11.98 -17.14 9.74
N TRP A 53 -10.69 -17.13 9.42
CA TRP A 53 -10.20 -17.12 8.06
C TRP A 53 -9.71 -18.51 7.66
N LYS A 54 -10.15 -18.98 6.49
CA LYS A 54 -9.67 -20.23 5.91
C LYS A 54 -8.63 -19.93 4.86
N ASN A 55 -7.41 -20.44 5.06
CA ASN A 55 -6.33 -20.31 4.10
C ASN A 55 -6.73 -20.95 2.76
N PRO A 56 -6.87 -20.18 1.67
CA PRO A 56 -7.26 -20.71 0.36
C PRO A 56 -6.24 -21.68 -0.22
N GLN A 57 -4.97 -21.58 0.20
CA GLN A 57 -3.86 -22.42 -0.24
C GLN A 57 -3.64 -23.64 0.65
N ALA A 58 -4.40 -23.80 1.74
CA ALA A 58 -4.32 -24.99 2.58
C ALA A 58 -5.35 -26.04 2.15
N ASP A 59 -4.87 -27.19 1.70
CA ASP A 59 -5.70 -28.29 1.18
C ASP A 59 -6.65 -28.89 2.24
N SER A 60 -6.29 -28.78 3.53
CA SER A 60 -7.15 -29.16 4.66
C SER A 60 -6.70 -28.45 5.95
N GLY A 61 -7.66 -28.07 6.80
CA GLY A 61 -7.39 -27.40 8.07
C GLY A 61 -8.60 -26.62 8.58
N PRO A 62 -8.73 -26.43 9.91
CA PRO A 62 -9.75 -25.54 10.47
C PRO A 62 -9.48 -24.08 10.06
N ALA A 63 -10.53 -23.25 10.08
CA ALA A 63 -10.34 -21.82 9.94
C ALA A 63 -9.54 -21.29 11.14
N SER A 64 -8.62 -20.36 10.88
CA SER A 64 -7.82 -19.69 11.90
C SER A 64 -8.58 -18.51 12.47
N ALA A 65 -8.56 -18.35 13.80
CA ALA A 65 -9.11 -17.17 14.44
C ALA A 65 -8.39 -15.91 13.94
N THR A 66 -9.12 -14.81 13.80
CA THR A 66 -8.54 -13.54 13.35
C THR A 66 -8.81 -12.39 14.32
N GLU A 67 -7.90 -11.43 14.32
CA GLU A 67 -8.05 -10.14 15.00
C GLU A 67 -7.89 -9.04 13.97
N GLN A 68 -8.85 -8.12 13.93
CA GLN A 68 -8.92 -7.04 12.96
C GLN A 68 -8.75 -5.70 13.65
N ARG A 69 -8.15 -4.74 12.95
CA ARG A 69 -8.04 -3.35 13.41
C ARG A 69 -7.97 -2.40 12.23
N VAL A 70 -8.42 -1.17 12.42
CA VAL A 70 -8.05 -0.08 11.50
C VAL A 70 -6.55 0.17 11.66
N CYS A 71 -5.79 -0.02 10.58
CA CYS A 71 -4.33 0.18 10.57
C CYS A 71 -3.89 1.38 9.73
N LEU A 72 -4.81 1.93 8.93
CA LEU A 72 -4.64 3.20 8.24
C LEU A 72 -5.98 3.94 8.24
N ASP A 73 -5.93 5.22 8.57
CA ASP A 73 -7.00 6.19 8.37
C ASP A 73 -6.35 7.52 7.98
N SER A 74 -6.45 7.92 6.71
CA SER A 74 -5.77 9.12 6.20
C SER A 74 -6.34 10.44 6.73
N THR A 75 -7.32 10.37 7.63
CA THR A 75 -8.20 11.46 8.06
C THR A 75 -9.03 12.05 6.91
N PRO A 76 -10.23 12.60 7.20
CA PRO A 76 -11.10 13.15 6.18
C PRO A 76 -10.55 14.47 5.61
N GLN A 77 -10.53 14.63 4.28
CA GLN A 77 -10.17 15.88 3.60
C GLN A 77 -11.30 16.39 2.69
N PRO A 78 -11.54 17.70 2.57
CA PRO A 78 -12.70 18.24 1.82
C PRO A 78 -12.72 17.92 0.32
N LYS A 79 -11.57 17.59 -0.29
CA LYS A 79 -11.43 17.40 -1.74
C LYS A 79 -10.63 16.15 -2.12
N ALA A 80 -10.32 15.30 -1.14
CA ALA A 80 -9.61 14.06 -1.38
C ALA A 80 -10.38 12.92 -0.70
N PRO A 81 -10.40 11.73 -1.33
CA PRO A 81 -11.02 10.57 -0.69
C PRO A 81 -10.30 10.24 0.62
N ARG A 82 -11.06 9.69 1.58
CA ARG A 82 -10.50 9.15 2.82
C ARG A 82 -10.03 7.73 2.57
N PHE A 83 -8.78 7.44 2.87
CA PHE A 83 -8.18 6.12 2.72
C PHE A 83 -8.22 5.41 4.07
N VAL A 84 -8.90 4.26 4.11
CA VAL A 84 -8.99 3.41 5.28
C VAL A 84 -8.45 2.03 4.93
N ALA A 85 -7.65 1.45 5.82
CA ALA A 85 -7.25 0.05 5.72
C ALA A 85 -7.58 -0.68 7.01
N VAL A 86 -8.16 -1.87 6.86
CA VAL A 86 -8.41 -2.81 7.95
C VAL A 86 -7.42 -3.94 7.83
N CYS A 87 -6.53 -4.04 8.81
CA CYS A 87 -5.53 -5.09 8.87
C CYS A 87 -6.07 -6.25 9.69
N THR A 88 -5.90 -7.46 9.17
CA THR A 88 -6.30 -8.72 9.80
C THR A 88 -5.05 -9.50 10.17
N THR A 89 -4.89 -9.75 11.47
CA THR A 89 -3.93 -10.70 12.02
C THR A 89 -4.57 -12.08 12.07
N VAL A 90 -3.92 -13.07 11.46
CA VAL A 90 -4.32 -14.48 11.54
C VAL A 90 -3.62 -15.11 12.74
N LYS A 91 -4.37 -15.53 13.76
CA LYS A 91 -3.81 -16.13 14.98
C LYS A 91 -3.31 -17.54 14.69
N ASP A 92 -2.27 -17.94 15.42
CA ASP A 92 -1.62 -19.27 15.34
C ASP A 92 -1.14 -19.66 13.93
N ALA A 93 -0.97 -18.65 13.07
CA ALA A 93 -0.47 -18.84 11.72
C ALA A 93 1.04 -19.13 11.75
N GLY A 94 1.45 -20.26 11.15
CA GLY A 94 2.85 -20.53 10.87
C GLY A 94 3.33 -19.80 9.59
N PRO A 95 4.65 -19.60 9.40
CA PRO A 95 5.20 -19.22 8.10
C PRO A 95 4.83 -20.27 7.05
N PRO A 96 4.41 -19.90 5.82
CA PRO A 96 4.46 -18.57 5.22
C PRO A 96 3.14 -17.78 5.27
N THR A 97 2.17 -18.18 6.10
CA THR A 97 0.83 -17.59 6.11
C THR A 97 0.91 -16.07 6.37
N PRO A 98 0.44 -15.22 5.44
CA PRO A 98 0.50 -13.77 5.60
C PRO A 98 -0.67 -13.28 6.48
N GLY A 99 -0.56 -12.04 6.96
CA GLY A 99 -1.75 -11.29 7.37
C GLY A 99 -2.51 -10.78 6.15
N LEU A 100 -3.69 -10.20 6.37
CA LEU A 100 -4.53 -9.69 5.29
C LEU A 100 -4.82 -8.21 5.49
N VAL A 101 -5.07 -7.51 4.40
CA VAL A 101 -5.46 -6.10 4.41
C VAL A 101 -6.67 -5.90 3.50
N ASP A 102 -7.70 -5.28 4.04
CA ASP A 102 -8.79 -4.71 3.25
C ASP A 102 -8.51 -3.22 3.05
N LEU A 103 -8.51 -2.77 1.80
CA LEU A 103 -8.29 -1.40 1.37
C LEU A 103 -9.62 -0.76 0.98
N TRP A 104 -9.88 0.43 1.50
CA TRP A 104 -11.14 1.16 1.31
C TRP A 104 -10.89 2.62 0.98
N GLN A 105 -11.32 3.03 -0.21
CA GLN A 105 -11.40 4.43 -0.55
C GLN A 105 -12.84 4.90 -0.27
N ILE A 106 -13.00 5.75 0.74
CA ILE A 106 -14.30 6.27 1.17
C ILE A 106 -14.53 7.64 0.53
N ASP A 107 -15.69 7.81 -0.10
CA ASP A 107 -16.10 9.08 -0.67
C ASP A 107 -16.33 10.09 0.47
N ALA A 108 -15.74 11.28 0.33
CA ALA A 108 -15.94 12.38 1.24
C ALA A 108 -17.42 12.82 1.29
N ALA A 109 -18.20 12.57 0.23
CA ALA A 109 -19.57 13.07 0.09
C ALA A 109 -20.66 12.29 0.81
N ASN A 110 -20.52 10.97 0.94
CA ASN A 110 -21.58 10.12 1.48
C ASN A 110 -21.10 9.13 2.54
N SER A 111 -19.81 9.19 2.93
CA SER A 111 -19.21 8.27 3.91
C SER A 111 -19.36 6.78 3.56
N GLN A 112 -19.62 6.46 2.28
CA GLN A 112 -19.67 5.10 1.78
C GLN A 112 -18.38 4.78 1.01
N PRO A 113 -17.94 3.51 1.00
CA PRO A 113 -16.80 3.10 0.22
C PRO A 113 -17.12 3.30 -1.26
N ALA A 114 -16.38 4.21 -1.90
CA ALA A 114 -16.42 4.37 -3.35
C ALA A 114 -15.75 3.17 -4.03
N LEU A 115 -14.65 2.68 -3.44
CA LEU A 115 -13.84 1.59 -4.00
C LEU A 115 -13.29 0.71 -2.88
N SER A 116 -13.12 -0.57 -3.16
CA SER A 116 -12.51 -1.51 -2.23
C SER A 116 -11.65 -2.58 -2.91
N LYS A 117 -10.70 -3.11 -2.15
CA LYS A 117 -9.94 -4.32 -2.47
C LYS A 117 -9.75 -5.10 -1.17
N ARG A 118 -10.26 -6.32 -1.11
CA ARG A 118 -10.28 -7.11 0.12
C ARG A 118 -9.26 -8.25 0.08
N GLU A 119 -8.88 -8.68 1.28
CA GLU A 119 -7.99 -9.82 1.54
C GLU A 119 -6.65 -9.74 0.80
N VAL A 120 -6.09 -8.53 0.69
CA VAL A 120 -4.75 -8.32 0.12
C VAL A 120 -3.73 -8.99 1.04
N PRO A 121 -2.96 -10.00 0.58
CA PRO A 121 -1.93 -10.63 1.40
C PRO A 121 -0.84 -9.62 1.74
N ALA A 122 -0.48 -9.51 3.02
CA ALA A 122 0.51 -8.55 3.48
C ALA A 122 1.32 -9.06 4.67
N GLY A 123 2.42 -8.37 4.95
CA GLY A 123 3.29 -8.66 6.10
C GLY A 123 4.30 -9.76 5.85
N TRP A 124 4.99 -10.14 6.92
CA TRP A 124 6.24 -10.91 6.88
C TRP A 124 6.07 -12.42 7.10
N GLY A 125 4.82 -12.89 7.03
CA GLY A 125 4.41 -14.22 7.46
C GLY A 125 3.92 -14.26 8.91
N ALA A 126 3.68 -15.46 9.42
CA ALA A 126 3.15 -15.73 10.75
C ALA A 126 1.83 -14.98 11.07
N GLY A 127 1.01 -14.76 10.05
CA GLY A 127 -0.31 -14.13 10.15
C GLY A 127 -0.30 -12.64 10.47
N ALA A 128 0.87 -12.00 10.61
CA ALA A 128 0.94 -10.59 10.93
C ALA A 128 0.65 -9.73 9.68
N PRO A 129 -0.26 -8.75 9.76
CA PRO A 129 -0.52 -7.86 8.63
C PRO A 129 0.67 -6.90 8.46
N GLY A 130 1.00 -6.63 7.20
CA GLY A 130 2.06 -5.71 6.84
C GLY A 130 1.74 -4.24 7.14
N LYS A 131 2.67 -3.37 6.79
CA LYS A 131 2.46 -1.93 6.90
C LYS A 131 1.63 -1.43 5.73
N VAL A 132 0.69 -0.54 6.02
CA VAL A 132 -0.14 0.14 5.02
C VAL A 132 0.05 1.64 5.16
N SER A 133 0.19 2.35 4.04
CA SER A 133 0.32 3.81 4.00
C SER A 133 -0.33 4.39 2.74
N VAL A 134 -0.45 5.71 2.66
CA VAL A 134 -0.91 6.42 1.47
C VAL A 134 0.27 7.13 0.82
N VAL A 135 0.40 7.00 -0.50
CA VAL A 135 1.39 7.71 -1.31
C VAL A 135 0.66 8.61 -2.29
N GLN A 136 0.97 9.90 -2.27
CA GLN A 136 0.50 10.84 -3.29
C GLN A 136 1.35 10.65 -4.56
N VAL A 137 0.76 10.11 -5.61
CA VAL A 137 1.42 9.76 -6.89
C VAL A 137 1.11 10.75 -8.01
N GLY A 138 0.33 11.79 -7.72
CA GLY A 138 0.03 12.93 -8.58
C GLY A 138 -0.68 14.02 -7.78
N PRO A 139 -0.95 15.21 -8.35
CA PRO A 139 -1.61 16.31 -7.65
C PRO A 139 -2.87 15.88 -6.90
N ASP A 140 -3.76 15.16 -7.58
CA ASP A 140 -5.02 14.64 -7.03
C ASP A 140 -5.09 13.10 -7.07
N ARG A 141 -3.93 12.43 -7.09
CA ARG A 141 -3.84 10.96 -7.20
C ARG A 141 -3.11 10.38 -6.01
N PHE A 142 -3.75 9.42 -5.36
CA PHE A 142 -3.23 8.77 -4.16
C PHE A 142 -3.38 7.26 -4.30
N ALA A 143 -2.34 6.53 -3.94
CA ALA A 143 -2.31 5.08 -3.91
C ALA A 143 -2.15 4.58 -2.47
N PHE A 144 -2.77 3.45 -2.14
CA PHE A 144 -2.33 2.67 -0.99
C PHE A 144 -0.98 2.06 -1.30
N ARG A 145 -0.06 2.05 -0.33
CA ARG A 145 1.15 1.23 -0.35
C ARG A 145 1.00 0.15 0.70
N VAL A 146 1.07 -1.11 0.27
CA VAL A 146 1.04 -2.29 1.12
C VAL A 146 2.42 -2.94 1.09
N GLU A 147 3.00 -3.15 2.26
CA GLU A 147 4.30 -3.80 2.43
C GLU A 147 4.13 -5.26 2.84
N SER A 148 4.83 -6.15 2.16
CA SER A 148 4.88 -7.59 2.46
C SER A 148 6.32 -8.07 2.51
N GLY A 149 6.54 -9.24 3.08
CA GLY A 149 7.84 -9.88 3.09
C GLY A 149 7.82 -11.28 3.66
N ALA A 150 9.00 -11.83 3.82
CA ALA A 150 9.23 -13.09 4.50
C ALA A 150 10.62 -13.08 5.11
N THR A 151 10.71 -13.64 6.30
CA THR A 151 11.99 -13.99 6.91
C THR A 151 12.16 -15.50 6.81
N ASN A 152 13.26 -15.94 6.21
CA ASN A 152 13.58 -17.36 6.12
C ASN A 152 15.09 -17.56 6.29
N MET A 153 15.48 -18.38 7.27
CA MET A 153 16.86 -18.81 7.51
C MET A 153 17.92 -17.69 7.37
N GLY A 154 17.74 -16.58 8.11
CA GLY A 154 18.68 -15.45 8.11
C GLY A 154 18.59 -14.53 6.89
N SER A 155 17.64 -14.76 5.98
CA SER A 155 17.29 -13.86 4.89
C SER A 155 15.99 -13.12 5.17
N ASN A 156 15.95 -11.82 4.87
CA ASN A 156 14.74 -11.01 4.84
C ASN A 156 14.51 -10.53 3.41
N VAL A 157 13.35 -10.84 2.84
CA VAL A 157 12.94 -10.29 1.54
C VAL A 157 11.60 -9.62 1.69
N GLY A 158 11.41 -8.47 1.07
CA GLY A 158 10.15 -7.75 1.12
C GLY A 158 9.82 -7.03 -0.17
N ALA A 159 8.52 -6.88 -0.42
CA ALA A 159 7.96 -6.16 -1.55
C ALA A 159 7.04 -5.04 -1.07
N SER A 160 6.90 -4.01 -1.89
CA SER A 160 5.90 -2.96 -1.74
C SER A 160 5.03 -2.98 -2.97
N GLU A 161 3.72 -2.94 -2.77
CA GLU A 161 2.75 -2.86 -3.85
C GLU A 161 1.86 -1.63 -3.67
N LEU A 162 1.68 -0.89 -4.77
CA LEU A 162 0.84 0.29 -4.83
C LEU A 162 -0.51 -0.08 -5.45
N TYR A 163 -1.60 0.24 -4.75
CA TYR A 163 -2.96 0.09 -5.24
C TYR A 163 -3.58 1.45 -5.51
N LEU A 164 -3.99 1.67 -6.75
CA LEU A 164 -4.56 2.93 -7.23
C LEU A 164 -5.97 2.70 -7.78
N ALA A 165 -6.83 3.70 -7.63
CA ALA A 165 -8.13 3.73 -8.30
C ALA A 165 -7.95 3.76 -9.83
N GLN A 166 -8.38 2.70 -10.51
CA GLN A 166 -8.37 2.58 -11.96
C GLN A 166 -9.72 2.03 -12.43
N ASN A 167 -10.37 2.72 -13.37
CA ASN A 167 -11.62 2.29 -14.00
C ASN A 167 -12.72 1.86 -13.00
N GLY A 168 -12.87 2.63 -11.90
CA GLY A 168 -13.87 2.32 -10.87
C GLY A 168 -13.53 1.12 -9.97
N THR A 169 -12.27 0.70 -9.91
CA THR A 169 -11.79 -0.34 -8.98
C THR A 169 -10.44 0.03 -8.37
N LEU A 170 -10.10 -0.54 -7.21
CA LEU A 170 -8.72 -0.49 -6.70
C LEU A 170 -7.92 -1.64 -7.35
N ALA A 171 -6.90 -1.29 -8.13
CA ALA A 171 -6.06 -2.23 -8.85
C ALA A 171 -4.58 -2.05 -8.47
N SER A 172 -3.83 -3.15 -8.53
CA SER A 172 -2.37 -3.09 -8.45
C SER A 172 -1.84 -2.23 -9.60
N TRP A 173 -1.08 -1.21 -9.23
CA TRP A 173 -0.56 -0.20 -10.16
C TRP A 173 0.95 -0.33 -10.35
N PHE A 174 1.68 -0.65 -9.28
CA PHE A 174 3.12 -0.83 -9.33
C PHE A 174 3.59 -1.66 -8.14
N ALA A 175 4.51 -2.60 -8.38
CA ALA A 175 5.15 -3.39 -7.35
C ALA A 175 6.67 -3.33 -7.50
N TYR A 176 7.38 -3.31 -6.39
CA TYR A 176 8.84 -3.35 -6.36
C TYR A 176 9.36 -4.03 -5.09
N PRO A 177 10.52 -4.70 -5.13
CA PRO A 177 11.16 -5.18 -3.91
C PRO A 177 11.61 -3.99 -3.07
N HIS A 178 11.31 -3.99 -1.77
CA HIS A 178 11.62 -2.88 -0.87
C HIS A 178 12.78 -3.17 0.11
N ILE A 179 13.11 -4.44 0.31
CA ILE A 179 14.21 -4.86 1.16
C ILE A 179 14.73 -6.23 0.74
N SER A 180 16.04 -6.40 0.82
CA SER A 180 16.71 -7.69 0.72
C SER A 180 17.92 -7.71 1.63
N ASP A 181 17.87 -8.58 2.63
CA ASP A 181 18.91 -8.74 3.64
C ASP A 181 19.29 -10.21 3.76
N TYR A 182 20.58 -10.47 3.87
CA TYR A 182 21.17 -11.77 4.07
C TYR A 182 22.53 -11.61 4.73
N ASN A 183 22.74 -12.28 5.86
CA ASN A 183 23.97 -12.13 6.65
C ASN A 183 25.10 -13.09 6.25
N GLY A 184 24.92 -13.98 5.27
CA GLY A 184 25.94 -14.96 4.88
C GLY A 184 26.01 -16.21 5.78
N ALA A 185 25.00 -16.44 6.63
CA ALA A 185 25.04 -17.50 7.64
C ALA A 185 25.01 -18.93 7.07
N PHE A 186 24.52 -19.16 5.85
CA PHE A 186 24.64 -20.50 5.26
C PHE A 186 26.05 -20.82 4.83
N GLU A 187 26.79 -19.84 4.32
CA GLU A 187 28.14 -20.05 3.86
C GLU A 187 29.12 -20.23 5.02
N SER A 188 28.79 -19.77 6.22
CA SER A 188 29.65 -19.95 7.40
C SER A 188 29.72 -21.39 7.91
N ASN A 189 28.78 -22.25 7.51
CA ASN A 189 28.84 -23.69 7.78
C ASN A 189 29.79 -24.44 6.84
N ASP A 190 30.33 -23.77 5.81
CA ASP A 190 31.26 -24.34 4.84
C ASP A 190 32.65 -23.69 4.97
N PRO A 191 33.60 -24.33 5.69
CA PRO A 191 34.93 -23.78 5.92
C PRO A 191 35.76 -23.64 4.63
N SER A 192 35.31 -24.21 3.50
CA SER A 192 35.93 -23.97 2.19
C SER A 192 35.53 -22.64 1.57
N LYS A 193 34.39 -22.06 1.98
CA LYS A 193 33.86 -20.79 1.45
C LYS A 193 34.33 -19.58 2.22
N CYS A 194 34.44 -19.69 3.54
CA CYS A 194 34.91 -18.63 4.42
C CYS A 194 35.37 -19.22 5.78
N ARG A 195 36.33 -18.56 6.43
CA ARG A 195 36.99 -19.07 7.65
C ARG A 195 36.35 -18.55 8.95
N SER A 196 35.42 -17.60 8.84
CA SER A 196 34.68 -17.01 9.96
C SER A 196 33.40 -16.34 9.47
N ASP A 197 32.41 -16.17 10.35
CA ASP A 197 31.16 -15.45 10.06
C ASP A 197 31.41 -14.04 9.51
N ALA A 198 32.40 -13.33 10.06
CA ALA A 198 32.76 -11.99 9.61
C ALA A 198 33.30 -11.98 8.16
N GLU A 199 34.02 -13.03 7.76
CA GLU A 199 34.47 -13.19 6.37
C GLU A 199 33.28 -13.54 5.46
N CYS A 200 32.39 -14.44 5.90
CA CYS A 200 31.20 -14.82 5.13
C CYS A 200 30.27 -13.62 4.92
N GLY A 201 30.00 -12.83 5.96
CA GLY A 201 29.17 -11.62 5.86
C GLY A 201 29.77 -10.58 4.90
N LYS A 202 31.09 -10.44 4.85
CA LYS A 202 31.74 -9.56 3.86
C LYS A 202 31.72 -10.13 2.44
N LYS A 203 31.79 -11.45 2.27
CA LYS A 203 31.93 -12.09 0.95
C LYS A 203 30.60 -12.41 0.28
N PHE A 204 29.57 -12.71 1.08
CA PHE A 204 28.26 -13.18 0.63
C PHE A 204 27.11 -12.36 1.19
N GLY A 205 27.30 -11.68 2.32
CA GLY A 205 26.25 -10.89 2.94
C GLY A 205 25.89 -9.63 2.17
N TYR A 206 24.62 -9.25 2.24
CA TYR A 206 24.07 -8.03 1.67
C TYR A 206 22.92 -7.55 2.55
N SER A 207 22.74 -6.24 2.67
CA SER A 207 21.60 -5.61 3.35
C SER A 207 21.24 -4.38 2.55
N THR A 208 20.12 -4.43 1.85
CA THR A 208 19.69 -3.40 0.90
C THR A 208 18.25 -3.01 1.16
N THR A 209 17.99 -1.71 1.09
CA THR A 209 16.64 -1.14 1.14
C THR A 209 16.37 -0.37 -0.14
N CYS A 210 15.17 -0.53 -0.64
CA CYS A 210 14.66 0.10 -1.85
C CYS A 210 13.43 0.90 -1.45
N GLU A 211 13.52 2.22 -1.56
CA GLU A 211 12.46 3.14 -1.15
C GLU A 211 11.90 3.89 -2.35
N LEU A 212 10.57 3.87 -2.49
CA LEU A 212 9.90 4.72 -3.46
C LEU A 212 10.07 6.19 -3.10
N HIS A 213 10.58 6.95 -4.06
CA HIS A 213 10.64 8.39 -4.03
C HIS A 213 9.69 8.99 -5.08
N VAL A 214 8.95 10.01 -4.66
CA VAL A 214 8.04 10.77 -5.51
C VAL A 214 8.59 12.18 -5.70
N ASP A 215 9.00 12.50 -6.93
CA ASP A 215 9.41 13.86 -7.30
C ASP A 215 8.20 14.69 -7.70
N ARG A 216 7.66 15.45 -6.74
CA ARG A 216 6.48 16.30 -6.93
C ARG A 216 6.71 17.51 -7.86
N THR A 217 7.96 17.77 -8.24
CA THR A 217 8.31 18.89 -9.13
C THR A 217 8.20 18.51 -10.62
N LYS A 218 8.12 17.21 -10.92
CA LYS A 218 8.02 16.69 -12.28
C LYS A 218 6.72 15.92 -12.44
N GLN A 219 5.98 16.25 -13.48
CA GLN A 219 4.69 15.63 -13.75
C GLN A 219 4.57 15.24 -15.21
N THR A 220 4.05 14.03 -15.44
CA THR A 220 3.69 13.50 -16.76
C THR A 220 2.32 12.83 -16.64
N ASP A 221 1.38 13.20 -17.50
CA ASP A 221 0.04 12.61 -17.57
C ASP A 221 -0.75 12.59 -16.24
N GLY A 222 -0.54 13.61 -15.40
CA GLY A 222 -1.21 13.69 -14.10
C GLY A 222 -0.54 12.89 -12.98
N TYR A 223 0.63 12.30 -13.23
CA TYR A 223 1.43 11.56 -12.27
C TYR A 223 2.76 12.27 -12.01
N TYR A 224 3.21 12.22 -10.76
CA TYR A 224 4.54 12.66 -10.40
C TYR A 224 5.60 11.68 -10.89
N ALA A 225 6.80 12.17 -11.19
CA ALA A 225 7.91 11.29 -11.55
C ALA A 225 8.30 10.41 -10.35
N LEU A 226 8.50 9.12 -10.60
CA LEU A 226 8.83 8.14 -9.59
C LEU A 226 10.28 7.67 -9.76
N SER A 227 10.94 7.38 -8.64
CA SER A 227 12.21 6.66 -8.63
C SER A 227 12.31 5.73 -7.43
N ILE A 228 13.13 4.70 -7.52
CA ILE A 228 13.51 3.86 -6.38
C ILE A 228 14.90 4.30 -5.91
N ARG A 229 15.00 4.69 -4.64
CA ARG A 229 16.29 4.92 -3.98
C ARG A 229 16.77 3.60 -3.40
N VAL A 230 17.93 3.15 -3.84
CA VAL A 230 18.58 1.94 -3.35
C VAL A 230 19.72 2.37 -2.43
N GLN A 231 19.73 1.84 -1.21
CA GLN A 231 20.78 2.10 -0.24
C GLN A 231 21.11 0.85 0.58
N GLY A 232 22.37 0.70 0.97
CA GLY A 232 22.79 -0.41 1.82
C GLY A 232 24.21 -0.89 1.55
N ILE A 233 24.45 -2.17 1.77
CA ILE A 233 25.75 -2.84 1.62
C ILE A 233 25.56 -4.12 0.78
N ASP A 234 26.42 -4.35 -0.21
CA ASP A 234 26.55 -5.63 -0.95
C ASP A 234 27.99 -6.11 -0.86
N ARG A 235 28.17 -7.24 -0.17
CA ARG A 235 29.49 -7.89 -0.02
C ARG A 235 30.54 -6.89 0.46
N GLY A 236 30.21 -6.22 1.56
CA GLY A 236 31.04 -5.20 2.20
C GLY A 236 31.18 -3.87 1.45
N ARG A 237 30.55 -3.69 0.28
CA ARG A 237 30.60 -2.45 -0.49
C ARG A 237 29.32 -1.63 -0.30
N PRO A 238 29.42 -0.33 0.04
CA PRO A 238 28.24 0.52 0.14
C PRO A 238 27.60 0.73 -1.23
N ILE A 239 26.28 0.77 -1.26
CA ILE A 239 25.47 1.07 -2.43
C ILE A 239 24.62 2.29 -2.12
N HIS A 240 24.60 3.23 -3.06
CA HIS A 240 23.68 4.35 -3.04
C HIS A 240 23.38 4.76 -4.49
N ARG A 241 22.12 4.66 -4.91
CA ARG A 241 21.68 5.08 -6.26
C ARG A 241 20.19 5.35 -6.31
N SER A 242 19.77 6.06 -7.34
CA SER A 242 18.36 6.24 -7.67
C SER A 242 18.09 5.72 -9.07
N ILE A 243 17.06 4.87 -9.20
CA ILE A 243 16.63 4.27 -10.46
C ILE A 243 15.28 4.88 -10.83
N PRO A 244 15.18 5.65 -11.93
CA PRO A 244 13.91 6.17 -12.41
C PRO A 244 12.93 5.04 -12.70
N VAL A 245 11.64 5.25 -12.40
CA VAL A 245 10.57 4.34 -12.77
C VAL A 245 9.78 5.00 -13.90
N PRO A 246 10.00 4.59 -15.17
CA PRO A 246 9.27 5.16 -16.30
C PRO A 246 7.77 4.82 -16.22
N LEU A 247 6.95 5.72 -16.74
CA LEU A 247 5.54 5.46 -17.01
C LEU A 247 5.41 4.93 -18.43
N VAL A 248 4.87 3.72 -18.56
CA VAL A 248 4.53 3.08 -19.84
C VAL A 248 3.02 2.87 -19.83
N ASP A 249 2.32 3.48 -20.79
CA ASP A 249 0.84 3.43 -20.87
C ASP A 249 0.12 3.80 -19.56
N GLY A 250 0.63 4.83 -18.87
CA GLY A 250 0.06 5.32 -17.62
C GLY A 250 0.31 4.42 -16.40
N LYS A 251 1.19 3.42 -16.52
CA LYS A 251 1.60 2.53 -15.43
C LYS A 251 3.12 2.61 -15.20
N PRO A 252 3.57 2.75 -13.94
CA PRO A 252 4.97 2.65 -13.61
C PRO A 252 5.46 1.25 -13.92
N SER A 253 6.55 1.15 -14.64
CA SER A 253 7.10 -0.11 -15.08
C SER A 253 8.61 -0.11 -14.94
N LEU A 254 9.16 -1.24 -14.50
CA LEU A 254 10.59 -1.51 -14.53
C LEU A 254 10.80 -2.76 -15.37
N THR A 255 11.71 -2.69 -16.31
CA THR A 255 12.14 -3.87 -17.06
C THR A 255 12.83 -4.87 -16.14
N PRO A 256 12.90 -6.17 -16.50
CA PRO A 256 13.67 -7.15 -15.73
C PRO A 256 15.13 -6.73 -15.50
N ALA A 257 15.74 -6.05 -16.48
CA ALA A 257 17.09 -5.51 -16.35
C ALA A 257 17.19 -4.39 -15.29
N GLU A 258 16.16 -3.56 -15.15
CA GLU A 258 16.10 -2.51 -14.13
C GLU A 258 15.77 -3.07 -12.75
N LEU A 259 14.88 -4.06 -12.66
CA LEU A 259 14.61 -4.79 -11.41
C LEU A 259 15.89 -5.42 -10.87
N LYS A 260 16.71 -6.04 -11.72
CA LYS A 260 18.02 -6.59 -11.31
C LYS A 260 18.98 -5.52 -10.78
N LYS A 261 18.86 -4.27 -11.22
CA LYS A 261 19.66 -3.15 -10.69
C LYS A 261 19.19 -2.67 -9.32
N LEU A 262 17.97 -2.98 -8.90
CA LEU A 262 17.46 -2.61 -7.57
C LEU A 262 18.24 -3.32 -6.46
N GLU A 263 18.87 -4.46 -6.75
CA GLU A 263 19.58 -5.34 -5.79
C GLU A 263 18.74 -5.89 -4.62
N CYS A 264 17.59 -5.27 -4.35
CA CYS A 264 16.54 -5.79 -3.50
C CYS A 264 15.81 -7.00 -4.12
N SER A 265 16.10 -7.37 -5.37
CA SER A 265 15.50 -8.51 -6.07
C SER A 265 16.34 -9.81 -6.01
N ARG A 266 17.44 -9.85 -5.24
CA ARG A 266 18.48 -10.90 -5.36
C ARG A 266 18.07 -12.30 -4.88
N ASN A 267 17.16 -12.38 -3.91
CA ASN A 267 16.69 -13.65 -3.32
C ASN A 267 15.20 -13.90 -3.50
N SER A 268 14.56 -13.02 -4.26
CA SER A 268 13.13 -13.03 -4.44
C SER A 268 12.82 -13.87 -5.68
N SER A 269 11.93 -14.84 -5.52
CA SER A 269 11.48 -15.82 -6.54
C SER A 269 10.81 -15.21 -7.79
N TRP A 270 11.05 -13.93 -8.11
CA TRP A 270 10.54 -13.25 -9.31
C TRP A 270 11.34 -13.59 -10.58
N ASP A 271 12.38 -14.43 -10.46
CA ASP A 271 13.15 -14.98 -11.58
C ASP A 271 12.72 -16.44 -11.93
N GLN A 272 11.59 -16.93 -11.41
CA GLN A 272 10.96 -18.20 -11.83
C GLN A 272 9.61 -17.98 -12.51
#